data_AF-A0A8D3AK14-F1
#
_entry.id   AF-A0A8D3AK14-F1
#
_cell.length_a   1.000
_cell.length_b   1.000
_cell.length_c   1.000
_cell.angle_alpha   90.00
_cell.angle_beta   90.00
_cell.angle_gamma   90.00
#
_symmetry.space_group_name_H-M   'P 1'
#
loop_
_entity.id
_entity.type
_entity.pdbx_description
1 polymer ?
#
loop_
_entity_poly.entity_id
_entity_poly.type
_entity_poly.pdbx_seq_one_letter_code
_entity_poly.pdbx_strand_id
1 'polypeptide(L)'
;MFYAIPFQGVFEPLADRGIRWTPSKVIHRLVKEINNPESVYYLAYKNNIPVFSPALTDGAIGDMVCLFSIENPGLILDIIELNNLVTVANSTGAITLGRSVATHHICNANSWRGGADYAVPDEAVSWGVFGDATIIFPLLVAEMFAVHANTTAGKKKE
;
A
#
# COMPACT_ATOMS: atom_id res chain seq x y z
N MET A 1 -14.52 9.11 -14.36
CA MET A 1 -15.16 10.10 -13.45
C MET A 1 -14.19 10.42 -12.31
N PHE A 2 -13.09 11.14 -12.60
CA PHE A 2 -12.08 11.57 -11.61
C PHE A 2 -12.08 13.10 -11.39
N TYR A 3 -13.08 13.82 -11.94
CA TYR A 3 -13.16 15.29 -11.97
C TYR A 3 -13.93 15.92 -10.79
N ALA A 4 -14.17 15.18 -9.70
CA ALA A 4 -15.04 15.65 -8.60
C ALA A 4 -14.30 15.89 -7.28
N ILE A 5 -12.96 15.79 -7.25
CA ILE A 5 -12.18 16.20 -6.08
C ILE A 5 -11.77 17.67 -6.30
N PRO A 6 -12.15 18.63 -5.43
CA PRO A 6 -11.64 19.99 -5.55
C PRO A 6 -10.12 19.98 -5.39
N PHE A 7 -9.44 20.10 -6.53
CA PHE A 7 -7.99 19.93 -6.73
C PHE A 7 -7.15 20.74 -5.72
N GLN A 8 -7.57 21.96 -5.40
CA GLN A 8 -6.82 22.86 -4.53
C GLN A 8 -6.80 22.39 -3.06
N GLY A 9 -7.97 22.08 -2.48
CA GLY A 9 -8.08 21.82 -1.04
C GLY A 9 -7.40 20.52 -0.58
N VAL A 10 -7.25 19.55 -1.48
CA VAL A 10 -6.65 18.25 -1.15
C VAL A 10 -5.12 18.29 -1.14
N PHE A 11 -4.51 19.10 -2.02
CA PHE A 11 -3.06 19.24 -2.11
C PHE A 11 -2.49 20.46 -1.34
N GLU A 12 -3.34 21.43 -0.95
CA GLU A 12 -2.95 22.59 -0.13
C GLU A 12 -2.04 22.25 1.07
N PRO A 13 -2.32 21.20 1.86
CA PRO A 13 -1.45 20.82 2.97
C PRO A 13 -0.04 20.38 2.55
N LEU A 14 0.16 19.91 1.31
CA LEU A 14 1.50 19.56 0.81
C LEU A 14 2.41 20.77 0.63
N ALA A 15 1.87 21.99 0.65
CA ALA A 15 2.66 23.22 0.66
C ALA A 15 3.36 23.46 2.02
N ASP A 16 2.97 22.74 3.08
CA ASP A 16 3.64 22.83 4.38
C ASP A 16 5.05 22.24 4.31
N ARG A 17 6.04 23.14 4.36
CA ARG A 17 7.47 22.83 4.30
C ARG A 17 8.02 22.21 5.59
N GLY A 18 7.25 22.22 6.69
CA GLY A 18 7.63 21.58 7.95
C GLY A 18 7.47 20.06 7.94
N ILE A 19 6.74 19.51 6.97
CA ILE A 19 6.43 18.08 6.88
C ILE A 19 7.28 17.43 5.80
N ARG A 20 8.02 16.38 6.15
CA ARG A 20 8.65 15.50 5.16
C ARG A 20 7.59 14.59 4.55
N TRP A 21 7.14 14.94 3.35
CA TRP A 21 6.14 14.18 2.61
C TRP A 21 6.74 12.89 2.07
N THR A 22 5.94 11.83 2.14
CA THR A 22 6.24 10.49 1.63
C THR A 22 5.02 10.02 0.84
N PRO A 23 5.16 9.15 -0.17
CA PRO A 23 4.01 8.63 -0.92
C PRO A 23 2.91 8.07 -0.02
N SER A 24 3.27 7.40 1.06
CA SER A 24 2.35 6.87 2.08
C SER A 24 1.54 7.97 2.78
N LYS A 25 2.18 9.08 3.19
CA LYS A 25 1.48 10.23 3.80
C LYS A 25 0.54 10.93 2.82
N VAL A 26 0.96 11.05 1.57
CA VAL A 26 0.12 11.61 0.50
C VAL A 26 -1.13 10.73 0.32
N ILE A 27 -0.96 9.42 0.13
CA ILE A 27 -2.07 8.48 0.01
C ILE A 27 -2.98 8.55 1.24
N HIS A 28 -2.41 8.54 2.45
CA HIS A 28 -3.15 8.63 3.70
C HIS A 28 -4.01 9.90 3.77
N ARG A 29 -3.49 11.05 3.30
CA ARG A 29 -4.26 12.29 3.24
C ARG A 29 -5.36 12.23 2.19
N LEU A 30 -5.05 11.79 0.97
CA LEU A 30 -6.03 11.65 -0.12
C LEU A 30 -7.24 10.81 0.31
N VAL A 31 -6.97 9.71 0.99
CA VAL A 31 -8.00 8.78 1.46
C VAL A 31 -8.89 9.41 2.53
N LYS A 32 -8.30 10.17 3.45
CA LYS A 32 -9.03 10.91 4.48
C LYS A 32 -10.00 11.92 3.87
N GLU A 33 -9.59 12.61 2.81
CA GLU A 33 -10.44 13.58 2.10
C GLU A 33 -11.57 12.91 1.30
N ILE A 34 -11.29 11.78 0.63
CA ILE A 34 -12.30 11.04 -0.15
C ILE A 34 -13.40 10.49 0.75
N ASN A 35 -13.05 10.02 1.95
CA ASN A 35 -13.98 9.50 2.97
C ASN A 35 -15.05 8.53 2.43
N ASN A 36 -14.65 7.62 1.54
CA ASN A 36 -15.56 6.65 0.92
C ASN A 36 -15.40 5.25 1.55
N PRO A 37 -16.42 4.70 2.23
CA PRO A 37 -16.35 3.40 2.91
C PRO A 37 -16.13 2.20 1.96
N GLU A 38 -16.48 2.33 0.68
CA GLU A 38 -16.31 1.27 -0.32
C GLU A 38 -14.85 1.16 -0.82
N SER A 39 -13.99 2.14 -0.50
CA SER A 39 -12.60 2.13 -0.94
C SER A 39 -11.72 1.24 -0.05
N VAL A 40 -10.95 0.33 -0.66
CA VAL A 40 -9.94 -0.46 0.07
C VAL A 40 -8.94 0.43 0.80
N TYR A 41 -8.58 1.58 0.23
CA TYR A 41 -7.67 2.51 0.87
C TYR A 41 -8.31 3.17 2.09
N TYR A 42 -9.62 3.43 2.08
CA TYR A 42 -10.34 3.94 3.25
C TYR A 42 -10.36 2.91 4.39
N LEU A 43 -10.54 1.62 4.07
CA LEU A 43 -10.42 0.56 5.05
C LEU A 43 -8.99 0.48 5.62
N ALA A 44 -7.96 0.63 4.78
CA ALA A 44 -6.58 0.68 5.23
C ALA A 44 -6.33 1.88 6.18
N TYR A 45 -6.80 3.07 5.81
CA TYR A 45 -6.76 4.27 6.64
C TYR A 45 -7.43 4.06 8.00
N LYS A 46 -8.67 3.54 8.01
CA LYS A 46 -9.44 3.31 9.24
C LYS A 46 -8.78 2.30 10.19
N ASN A 47 -8.04 1.33 9.64
CA ASN A 47 -7.35 0.29 10.40
C ASN A 47 -5.87 0.60 10.65
N ASN A 48 -5.40 1.84 10.37
CA ASN A 48 -4.01 2.25 10.52
C ASN A 48 -3.00 1.38 9.75
N ILE A 49 -3.40 0.89 8.57
CA ILE A 49 -2.54 0.10 7.68
C ILE A 49 -1.83 1.07 6.72
N PRO A 50 -0.49 1.17 6.77
CA PRO A 50 0.25 2.05 5.87
C PRO A 50 0.24 1.49 4.44
N VAL A 51 0.09 2.39 3.46
CA VAL A 51 0.10 2.06 2.04
C VAL A 51 1.31 2.71 1.39
N PHE A 52 2.16 1.92 0.76
CA PHE A 52 3.37 2.41 0.10
C PHE A 52 3.24 2.29 -1.41
N SER A 53 3.58 3.36 -2.13
CA SER A 53 3.70 3.36 -3.60
C SER A 53 5.02 4.01 -4.00
N PRO A 54 6.07 3.24 -4.32
CA PRO A 54 7.38 3.80 -4.70
C PRO A 54 7.31 4.58 -6.03
N ALA A 55 6.34 4.27 -6.88
CA ALA A 55 6.11 4.93 -8.17
C ALA A 55 4.80 5.75 -8.14
N LEU A 56 4.53 6.49 -7.06
CA LEU A 56 3.30 7.29 -6.91
C LEU A 56 3.10 8.30 -8.06
N THR A 57 4.19 8.76 -8.66
CA THR A 57 4.18 9.73 -9.77
C THR A 57 3.84 9.09 -11.12
N ASP A 58 3.76 7.77 -11.23
CA ASP A 58 3.46 7.05 -12.48
C ASP A 58 1.95 6.82 -12.63
N GLY A 59 1.20 7.91 -12.83
CA GLY A 59 -0.25 7.87 -13.03
C GLY A 59 -0.91 9.24 -12.86
N ALA A 60 -2.25 9.27 -12.88
CA ALA A 60 -3.01 10.52 -12.81
C ALA A 60 -2.73 11.35 -11.53
N ILE A 61 -2.41 10.70 -10.41
CA ILE A 61 -1.97 11.40 -9.20
C ILE A 61 -0.63 12.10 -9.44
N GLY A 62 0.28 11.48 -10.19
CA GLY A 62 1.57 12.05 -10.57
C GLY A 62 1.43 13.31 -11.42
N ASP A 63 0.52 13.32 -12.40
CA ASP A 63 0.21 14.51 -13.18
C ASP A 63 -0.22 15.68 -12.27
N MET A 64 -1.10 15.38 -11.31
CA MET A 64 -1.58 16.37 -10.33
C MET A 64 -0.48 16.87 -9.40
N VAL A 65 0.38 15.97 -8.91
CA VAL A 65 1.55 16.33 -8.09
C VAL A 65 2.55 17.17 -8.89
N CYS A 66 2.75 16.86 -10.17
CA CYS A 66 3.61 17.62 -11.07
C CYS A 66 3.08 19.05 -11.24
N LEU A 67 1.80 19.20 -11.58
CA LEU A 67 1.16 20.52 -11.69
C LEU A 67 1.26 21.32 -10.39
N PHE A 68 0.98 20.67 -9.26
CA PHE A 68 1.10 21.29 -7.95
C PHE A 68 2.54 21.75 -7.65
N SER A 69 3.55 20.98 -8.07
CA SER A 69 4.97 21.33 -7.87
C SER A 69 5.43 22.53 -8.69
N ILE A 70 4.76 22.85 -9.81
CA ILE A 70 5.02 24.07 -10.59
C ILE A 70 4.60 25.30 -9.78
N GLU A 71 3.45 25.24 -9.12
CA GLU A 71 2.95 26.32 -8.26
C GLU A 71 3.67 26.35 -6.90
N ASN A 72 4.16 25.20 -6.43
CA ASN A 72 4.79 25.02 -5.13
C ASN A 72 6.15 24.32 -5.26
N PRO A 73 7.21 25.04 -5.71
CA PRO A 73 8.52 24.43 -5.88
C PRO A 73 9.11 23.98 -4.53
N GLY A 74 9.72 22.80 -4.54
CA GLY A 74 10.39 22.20 -3.36
C GLY A 74 9.65 21.03 -2.70
N LEU A 75 8.58 20.51 -3.31
CA LEU A 75 7.95 19.27 -2.86
C LEU A 75 8.91 18.08 -3.01
N ILE A 76 9.19 17.39 -1.91
CA ILE A 76 10.03 16.18 -1.88
C ILE A 76 9.17 15.02 -1.36
N LEU A 77 9.14 13.92 -2.11
CA LEU A 77 8.48 12.68 -1.72
C LEU A 77 9.54 11.63 -1.36
N ASP A 78 9.68 11.31 -0.07
CA ASP A 78 10.62 10.31 0.41
C ASP A 78 10.03 8.89 0.38
N ILE A 79 10.81 7.91 -0.09
CA ILE A 79 10.38 6.52 -0.34
C ILE A 79 10.88 5.56 0.78
N ILE A 80 11.76 6.01 1.68
CA ILE A 80 12.51 5.14 2.60
C ILE A 80 11.64 4.46 3.69
N GLU A 81 10.43 4.96 3.98
CA GLU A 81 9.63 4.52 5.15
C GLU A 81 9.35 3.00 5.22
N LEU A 82 9.21 2.30 4.09
CA LEU A 82 8.97 0.84 4.10
C LEU A 82 10.15 0.06 4.70
N ASN A 83 11.39 0.44 4.37
CA ASN A 83 12.58 -0.24 4.88
C ASN A 83 12.68 -0.11 6.40
N ASN A 84 12.33 1.06 6.95
CA ASN A 84 12.33 1.30 8.39
C ASN A 84 11.30 0.43 9.11
N LEU A 85 10.13 0.20 8.49
CA LEU A 85 9.09 -0.67 9.04
C LEU A 85 9.53 -2.14 9.08
N VAL A 86 10.11 -2.63 7.98
CA VAL A 86 10.45 -4.05 7.81
C VAL A 86 11.67 -4.45 8.66
N THR A 87 12.67 -3.58 8.77
CA THR A 87 13.92 -3.88 9.50
C THR A 87 13.73 -4.10 10.99
N VAL A 88 12.72 -3.47 11.61
CA VAL A 88 12.43 -3.60 13.04
C VAL A 88 11.42 -4.71 13.36
N ALA A 89 10.88 -5.39 12.34
CA ALA A 89 9.84 -6.40 12.53
C ALA A 89 10.42 -7.73 13.06
N ASN A 90 9.81 -8.27 14.13
CA ASN A 90 10.18 -9.56 14.71
C ASN A 90 10.04 -10.69 13.70
N SER A 91 8.94 -10.70 12.94
CA SER A 91 8.72 -11.63 11.84
C SER A 91 7.97 -10.96 10.70
N THR A 92 8.25 -11.37 9.46
CA THR A 92 7.60 -10.83 8.27
C THR A 92 7.04 -11.92 7.37
N GLY A 93 5.81 -11.68 6.89
CA GLY A 93 5.15 -12.45 5.86
C GLY A 93 4.92 -11.58 4.62
N ALA A 94 5.20 -12.11 3.43
CA ALA A 94 4.97 -11.42 2.16
C ALA A 94 3.99 -12.21 1.28
N ILE A 95 2.92 -11.55 0.82
CA ILE A 95 2.02 -12.08 -0.21
C ILE A 95 2.06 -11.07 -1.36
N THR A 96 2.51 -11.52 -2.54
CA THR A 96 2.65 -10.65 -3.71
C THR A 96 1.85 -11.20 -4.87
N LEU A 97 1.02 -10.37 -5.49
CA LEU A 97 0.17 -10.74 -6.61
C LEU A 97 0.75 -10.15 -7.90
N GLY A 98 1.46 -10.98 -8.66
CA GLY A 98 2.13 -10.61 -9.92
C GLY A 98 3.49 -9.93 -9.76
N ARG A 99 4.17 -9.72 -10.89
CA ARG A 99 5.53 -9.16 -10.96
C ARG A 99 5.46 -7.66 -11.21
N SER A 100 5.97 -6.86 -10.27
CA SER A 100 5.89 -5.40 -10.35
C SER A 100 6.96 -4.70 -9.52
N VAL A 101 7.02 -3.37 -9.62
CA VAL A 101 7.82 -2.51 -8.72
C VAL A 101 7.42 -2.73 -7.26
N ALA A 102 6.14 -2.99 -6.98
CA ALA A 102 5.68 -3.25 -5.61
C ALA A 102 6.28 -4.56 -5.05
N THR A 103 6.25 -5.64 -5.84
CA THR A 103 6.85 -6.94 -5.47
C THR A 103 8.34 -6.79 -5.21
N HIS A 104 9.08 -6.12 -6.11
CA HIS A 104 10.51 -5.87 -5.91
C HIS A 104 10.77 -5.00 -4.66
N HIS A 105 9.96 -3.98 -4.41
CA HIS A 105 10.12 -3.10 -3.26
C HIS A 105 9.91 -3.85 -1.93
N ILE A 106 8.92 -4.74 -1.85
CA ILE A 106 8.67 -5.59 -0.68
C ILE A 106 9.84 -6.57 -0.47
N CYS A 107 10.30 -7.25 -1.53
CA CYS A 107 11.42 -8.18 -1.44
C CYS A 107 12.70 -7.47 -1.01
N ASN A 108 13.03 -6.33 -1.64
CA ASN A 108 14.21 -5.54 -1.32
C ASN A 108 14.19 -5.06 0.14
N ALA A 109 13.03 -4.62 0.66
CA ALA A 109 12.91 -4.24 2.06
C ALA A 109 13.19 -5.41 3.02
N ASN A 110 12.71 -6.61 2.68
CA ASN A 110 12.95 -7.82 3.48
C ASN A 110 14.39 -8.34 3.37
N SER A 111 15.13 -8.04 2.29
CA SER A 111 16.54 -8.43 2.17
C SER A 111 17.43 -7.84 3.28
N TRP A 112 17.07 -6.67 3.83
CA TRP A 112 17.82 -6.05 4.94
C TRP A 112 17.77 -6.82 6.25
N ARG A 113 16.79 -7.74 6.42
CA ARG A 113 16.66 -8.62 7.59
C ARG A 113 16.97 -10.09 7.27
N GLY A 114 17.64 -10.35 6.15
CA GLY A 114 17.98 -11.71 5.71
C GLY A 114 16.87 -12.44 4.95
N GLY A 115 15.81 -11.73 4.55
CA GLY A 115 14.65 -12.29 3.84
C GLY A 115 13.35 -12.23 4.64
N ALA A 116 12.25 -12.59 3.99
CA ALA A 116 10.96 -12.77 4.67
C ALA A 116 10.90 -14.16 5.32
N ASP A 117 10.31 -14.27 6.51
CA ASP A 117 10.18 -15.57 7.20
C ASP A 117 9.15 -16.46 6.49
N TYR A 118 8.12 -15.82 5.92
CA TYR A 118 7.09 -16.47 5.13
C TYR A 118 6.88 -15.69 3.84
N ALA A 119 6.82 -16.38 2.71
CA ALA A 119 6.54 -15.75 1.43
C ALA A 119 5.63 -16.64 0.59
N VAL A 120 4.61 -16.02 0.01
CA VAL A 120 3.82 -16.56 -1.10
C VAL A 120 4.09 -15.66 -2.30
N PRO A 121 5.25 -15.83 -2.97
CA PRO A 121 5.56 -15.08 -4.19
C PRO A 121 4.70 -15.59 -5.35
N ASP A 122 4.44 -14.70 -6.31
CA ASP A 122 3.86 -15.08 -7.61
C ASP A 122 4.80 -16.02 -8.38
N GLU A 123 6.11 -15.82 -8.20
CA GLU A 123 7.17 -16.66 -8.74
C GLU A 123 7.60 -17.72 -7.74
N ALA A 124 6.67 -18.57 -7.34
CA ALA A 124 7.02 -19.85 -6.77
C ALA A 124 7.41 -20.84 -7.88
N VAL A 125 8.54 -20.61 -8.55
CA VAL A 125 9.23 -21.69 -9.30
C VAL A 125 9.44 -22.91 -8.39
N SER A 126 9.46 -22.73 -7.06
CA SER A 126 9.55 -23.80 -6.07
C SER A 126 8.23 -24.42 -5.60
N TRP A 127 7.04 -23.81 -5.82
CA TRP A 127 5.76 -24.34 -5.30
C TRP A 127 4.74 -24.69 -6.40
N GLY A 128 5.02 -24.40 -7.68
CA GLY A 128 4.27 -24.93 -8.82
C GLY A 128 2.87 -24.35 -9.02
N VAL A 129 2.48 -23.32 -8.25
CA VAL A 129 1.18 -22.65 -8.41
C VAL A 129 1.36 -21.49 -9.40
N PHE A 130 1.04 -21.76 -10.66
CA PHE A 130 1.00 -20.76 -11.72
C PHE A 130 -0.46 -20.54 -12.14
N GLY A 131 -0.94 -19.30 -12.04
CA GLY A 131 -2.25 -18.95 -12.57
C GLY A 131 -2.61 -17.50 -12.31
N ASP A 132 -3.71 -17.09 -12.95
CA ASP A 132 -4.18 -15.71 -12.88
C ASP A 132 -4.66 -15.36 -11.47
N ALA A 133 -4.20 -14.23 -10.94
CA ALA A 133 -4.57 -13.75 -9.61
C ALA A 133 -6.09 -13.54 -9.49
N THR A 134 -6.80 -13.22 -10.57
CA THR A 134 -8.26 -13.07 -10.57
C THR A 134 -9.00 -14.37 -10.23
N ILE A 135 -8.37 -15.53 -10.46
CA ILE A 135 -8.93 -16.86 -10.16
C ILE A 135 -8.41 -17.35 -8.81
N ILE A 136 -7.10 -17.28 -8.60
CA ILE A 136 -6.44 -17.88 -7.44
C ILE A 136 -6.67 -17.06 -6.17
N PHE A 137 -6.61 -15.73 -6.25
CA PHE A 137 -6.66 -14.88 -5.07
C PHE A 137 -8.01 -14.98 -4.31
N PRO A 138 -9.18 -15.00 -4.98
CA PRO A 138 -10.45 -15.23 -4.27
C PRO A 138 -10.52 -16.56 -3.53
N LEU A 139 -10.00 -17.66 -4.14
CA LEU A 139 -9.96 -18.98 -3.50
C LEU A 139 -9.02 -18.99 -2.30
N LEU A 140 -7.84 -18.37 -2.43
CA LEU A 140 -6.88 -18.20 -1.35
C LEU A 140 -7.48 -17.41 -0.18
N VAL A 141 -8.21 -16.33 -0.47
CA VAL A 141 -8.92 -15.55 0.55
C VAL A 141 -10.01 -16.38 1.23
N ALA A 142 -10.77 -17.17 0.48
CA ALA A 142 -11.82 -18.02 1.01
C ALA A 142 -11.28 -19.08 1.97
N GLU A 143 -10.22 -19.80 1.60
CA GLU A 143 -9.68 -20.93 2.37
C GLU A 143 -8.83 -20.50 3.57
N MET A 144 -8.19 -19.32 3.52
CA MET A 144 -7.32 -18.84 4.60
C MET A 144 -7.95 -17.71 5.42
N PHE A 145 -8.10 -16.53 4.80
CA PHE A 145 -8.47 -15.32 5.52
C PHE A 145 -9.93 -15.35 6.01
N ALA A 146 -10.86 -15.83 5.20
CA ALA A 146 -12.27 -15.92 5.59
C ALA A 146 -12.52 -16.98 6.68
N VAL A 147 -11.88 -18.15 6.58
CA VAL A 147 -11.92 -19.18 7.63
C VAL A 147 -11.37 -18.64 8.95
N HIS A 148 -10.22 -17.97 8.92
CA HIS A 148 -9.62 -17.37 10.10
C HIS A 148 -10.51 -16.28 10.72
N ALA A 149 -11.07 -15.39 9.88
CA ALA A 149 -11.98 -14.34 10.34
C ALA A 149 -13.22 -14.92 11.03
N ASN A 150 -13.84 -15.95 10.45
CA ASN A 150 -15.02 -16.62 11.03
C ASN A 150 -14.68 -17.31 12.35
N THR A 151 -13.54 -18.00 12.42
CA THR A 151 -13.09 -18.68 13.64
C THR A 151 -12.82 -17.68 14.77
N THR A 152 -12.21 -16.55 14.44
CA THR A 152 -11.87 -15.51 15.42
C THR A 152 -13.11 -14.72 15.87
N ALA A 153 -14.07 -14.48 14.97
CA ALA A 153 -15.34 -13.85 15.29
C ALA A 153 -16.23 -14.74 16.16
N GLY A 154 -16.21 -16.07 15.95
CA GLY A 154 -16.90 -17.03 16.81
C GLY A 154 -16.39 -17.02 18.25
N LYS A 155 -15.06 -16.94 18.44
CA LYS A 155 -14.41 -16.87 19.76
C LYS A 155 -14.66 -15.55 20.54
N LYS A 156 -15.09 -14.48 19.88
CA LYS A 156 -15.45 -13.21 20.54
C LYS A 156 -16.89 -13.15 21.05
N LYS A 157 -17.71 -14.15 20.72
CA LYS A 157 -19.12 -14.24 21.14
C LYS A 157 -19.35 -15.15 22.36
N GLU A 158 -18.31 -15.82 22.85
CA GLU A 158 -18.25 -16.50 24.14
C GLU A 158 -17.51 -15.63 25.16
#